data_AF-A0A4Q8QCD1-F1
#
_entry.id   AF-A0A4Q8QCD1-F1
#
_cell.length_a   1.000
_cell.length_b   1.000
_cell.length_c   1.000
_cell.angle_alpha   90.00
_cell.angle_beta   90.00
_cell.angle_gamma   90.00
#
_symmetry.space_group_name_H-M   'P 1'
#
loop_
_entity.id
_entity.type
_entity.pdbx_description
1 polymer ?
#
loop_
_entity_poly.entity_id
_entity_poly.type
_entity_poly.pdbx_seq_one_letter_code
_entity_poly.pdbx_strand_id
1 'polypeptide(L)' 'MLIKFYGTRGSIPVCDKSFQEFGGNTTCVAVMEDNKRGDVLIFDAGTGIRKLGKELMLRPPGELIRLVMAFSHFHWDHL' A
#
# COMPACT_ATOMS: atom_id res chain seq x y z
N MET A 1 -11.57 -7.96 -9.51
CA MET A 1 -10.26 -7.84 -8.84
C MET A 1 -9.90 -6.36 -8.77
N LEU A 2 -9.52 -5.85 -7.59
CA LEU A 2 -9.14 -4.46 -7.38
C LEU A 2 -7.61 -4.34 -7.19
N ILE A 3 -6.99 -3.45 -7.95
CA ILE A 3 -5.57 -3.08 -7.77
C ILE A 3 -5.51 -1.63 -7.33
N LYS A 4 -4.79 -1.36 -6.24
CA LYS A 4 -4.65 0.00 -5.72
C LYS A 4 -3.19 0.33 -5.44
N PHE A 5 -2.76 1.47 -5.98
CA PHE A 5 -1.43 2.03 -5.77
C PHE A 5 -1.49 2.99 -4.57
N TYR A 6 -0.82 2.62 -3.48
CA TYR A 6 -0.70 3.46 -2.28
C TYR A 6 0.55 4.34 -2.29
N GLY A 7 1.52 3.99 -3.13
CA GLY A 7 2.64 4.83 -3.51
C GLY A 7 3.24 4.39 -4.84
N THR A 8 3.71 5.37 -5.60
CA THR A 8 4.26 5.22 -6.97
C THR A 8 5.58 5.97 -7.15
N ARG A 9 6.09 6.61 -6.09
CA ARG A 9 7.37 7.30 -6.08
C ARG A 9 8.52 6.29 -5.84
N GLY A 10 9.67 6.53 -6.43
CA GLY A 10 10.91 5.81 -6.11
C GLY A 10 11.79 6.59 -5.13
N SER A 11 12.62 5.86 -4.39
CA SER A 11 13.74 6.31 -3.52
C SER A 11 13.36 7.19 -2.33
N ILE A 12 12.69 8.32 -2.55
CA ILE A 12 12.47 9.33 -1.51
C ILE A 12 11.01 9.80 -1.56
N PRO A 13 10.26 9.74 -0.44
CA PRO A 13 8.92 10.29 -0.39
C PRO A 13 8.95 11.82 -0.45
N VAL A 14 7.91 12.42 -1.03
CA VAL A 14 7.81 13.88 -1.16
C VAL A 14 6.49 14.39 -0.58
N CYS A 15 6.52 15.55 0.08
CA CYS A 15 5.33 16.19 0.67
C CYS A 15 5.04 17.57 0.07
N ASP A 16 5.62 17.89 -1.08
CA ASP A 16 5.39 19.17 -1.77
C ASP A 16 4.01 19.23 -2.44
N LYS A 17 3.44 20.45 -2.52
CA LYS A 17 2.13 20.70 -3.12
C LYS A 17 2.10 20.32 -4.61
N SER A 18 3.22 20.48 -5.31
CA SER A 18 3.36 20.13 -6.73
C SER A 18 3.20 18.63 -7.02
N PHE A 19 3.32 17.75 -6.02
CA PHE A 19 3.20 16.30 -6.17
C PHE A 19 1.91 15.73 -5.57
N GLN A 20 0.91 16.56 -5.23
CA GLN A 20 -0.31 16.07 -4.57
C GLN A 20 -1.31 15.37 -5.50
N GLU A 21 -1.27 15.61 -6.81
CA GLU A 21 -2.20 14.97 -7.77
C GLU A 21 -2.11 13.44 -7.71
N PHE A 22 -0.90 12.89 -7.73
CA PHE A 22 -0.64 11.46 -7.64
C PHE A 22 -0.13 11.01 -6.26
N GLY A 23 0.25 11.97 -5.40
CA GLY A 23 0.85 11.73 -4.09
C GLY A 23 2.37 11.52 -4.14
N GLY A 24 2.98 11.46 -2.96
CA GLY A 24 4.43 11.36 -2.83
C GLY A 24 4.93 10.17 -2.02
N ASN A 25 4.09 9.16 -1.80
CA ASN A 25 4.50 7.92 -1.14
C ASN A 25 5.36 7.06 -2.06
N THR A 26 6.39 6.44 -1.48
CA THR A 26 7.18 5.39 -2.11
C THR A 26 6.38 4.09 -2.29
N THR A 27 6.89 3.21 -3.14
CA THR A 27 6.17 2.03 -3.66
C THR A 27 5.40 1.24 -2.61
N CYS A 28 4.13 0.99 -2.92
CA CYS A 28 3.27 0.06 -2.20
C CYS A 28 2.04 -0.18 -3.07
N VAL A 29 1.83 -1.42 -3.52
CA VAL A 29 0.68 -1.81 -4.33
C VAL A 29 -0.08 -2.91 -3.62
N ALA A 30 -1.40 -2.78 -3.51
CA ALA A 30 -2.26 -3.83 -2.99
C ALA A 30 -3.17 -4.39 -4.07
N VAL A 31 -3.29 -5.72 -4.09
CA VAL A 31 -4.27 -6.46 -4.88
C VAL A 31 -5.26 -7.11 -3.91
N MET A 32 -6.54 -6.89 -4.16
CA MET A 32 -7.64 -7.26 -3.28
C MET A 32 -8.81 -7.80 -4.10
N GLU A 33 -9.70 -8.55 -3.47
CA GLU A 33 -11.02 -8.85 -4.04
C GLU A 33 -11.88 -7.58 -4.18
N ASP A 34 -12.83 -7.58 -5.11
CA ASP A 34 -13.70 -6.41 -5.38
C ASP A 34 -14.57 -6.02 -4.18
N ASN A 35 -14.97 -7.02 -3.40
CA ASN A 35 -15.71 -6.82 -2.15
C ASN A 35 -14.83 -6.25 -1.01
N LYS A 36 -13.52 -6.09 -1.25
CA LYS A 36 -12.50 -5.70 -0.27
C LYS A 36 -12.50 -6.56 1.00
N ARG A 37 -12.94 -7.81 0.93
CA ARG A 37 -12.88 -8.80 2.01
C ARG A 37 -11.82 -9.87 1.67
N GLY A 38 -11.36 -10.58 2.68
CA GLY A 38 -10.39 -11.66 2.50
C GLY A 38 -8.95 -11.18 2.31
N ASP A 39 -8.17 -12.02 1.62
CA ASP A 39 -6.72 -11.91 1.46
C ASP A 39 -6.31 -10.60 0.74
N VAL A 40 -5.20 -10.02 1.21
CA VAL A 40 -4.59 -8.85 0.59
C VAL A 40 -3.16 -9.21 0.19
N LEU A 41 -2.88 -9.12 -1.10
CA LEU A 41 -1.53 -9.26 -1.63
C LEU A 41 -0.90 -7.87 -1.74
N ILE A 42 0.24 -7.68 -1.09
CA ILE A 42 0.96 -6.41 -0.99
C ILE A 42 2.30 -6.58 -1.70
N PHE A 43 2.58 -5.70 -2.64
CA PHE A 43 3.88 -5.61 -3.32
C PHE A 43 4.61 -4.37 -2.82
N ASP A 44 5.75 -4.62 -2.19
CA ASP A 44 6.57 -3.66 -1.45
C ASP A 44 5.83 -2.93 -0.31
N ALA A 45 6.59 -2.55 0.72
CA ALA A 45 6.08 -1.91 1.92
C ALA A 45 6.71 -0.54 2.17
N GLY A 46 7.06 0.20 1.11
CA GLY A 46 7.51 1.59 1.22
C GLY A 46 6.50 2.49 1.93
N THR A 47 6.76 3.78 2.01
CA THR A 47 5.93 4.74 2.78
C THR A 47 4.42 4.73 2.46
N GLY A 48 4.00 4.24 1.29
CA GLY A 48 2.60 3.96 0.95
C GLY A 48 1.91 2.96 1.89
N ILE A 49 2.65 2.05 2.53
CA ILE A 49 2.14 1.02 3.44
C ILE A 49 1.34 1.62 4.60
N ARG A 50 1.71 2.83 5.06
CA ARG A 50 1.00 3.54 6.13
C ARG A 50 -0.43 3.87 5.73
N LYS A 51 -0.66 4.24 4.47
CA LYS A 51 -2.00 4.54 3.96
C LYS A 51 -2.82 3.26 3.76
N LEU A 52 -2.18 2.18 3.29
CA LEU A 52 -2.81 0.86 3.22
C LEU A 52 -3.26 0.39 4.62
N GLY A 53 -2.38 0.43 5.61
CA GLY A 53 -2.70 0.02 6.98
C GLY A 53 -3.88 0.81 7.56
N LYS A 54 -3.94 2.12 7.32
CA LYS A 54 -5.10 2.95 7.72
C LYS A 54 -6.40 2.50 7.06
N GLU A 55 -6.38 2.15 5.77
CA GLU A 55 -7.57 1.64 5.08
C GLU A 55 -7.99 0.26 5.61
N LEU A 56 -7.03 -0.63 5.88
CA LEU A 56 -7.32 -1.96 6.43
C LEU A 56 -7.92 -1.88 7.85
N MET A 57 -7.50 -0.90 8.67
CA MET A 57 -8.07 -0.67 10.00
C MET A 57 -9.52 -0.19 9.99
N LEU A 58 -10.05 0.27 8.84
CA LEU A 58 -11.47 0.64 8.71
C LEU A 58 -12.39 -0.58 8.50
N ARG A 59 -11.83 -1.78 8.32
CA ARG A 59 -12.62 -3.01 8.22
C ARG A 59 -13.29 -3.36 9.57
N PRO A 60 -14.42 -4.09 9.55
CA PRO A 60 -15.10 -4.52 10.75
C PRO A 60 -14.17 -5.25 11.75
N PRO A 61 -14.27 -4.96 13.05
CA PRO A 61 -13.53 -5.70 14.07
C PRO A 61 -13.82 -7.20 14.00
N GLY A 62 -12.79 -8.04 14.14
CA GLY A 62 -12.92 -9.49 14.13
C GLY A 62 -12.91 -10.15 12.75
N GLU A 63 -12.84 -9.38 11.66
CA GLU A 63 -12.58 -9.95 10.33
C GLU A 63 -11.12 -10.44 10.27
N LEU A 64 -10.93 -11.75 10.04
CA LEU A 64 -9.60 -12.31 9.81
C LEU A 64 -9.12 -11.88 8.43
N ILE A 65 -7.98 -11.19 8.39
CA ILE A 65 -7.35 -10.74 7.16
C ILE A 65 -6.01 -11.45 7.02
N ARG A 66 -5.84 -12.21 5.95
CA ARG A 66 -4.53 -12.73 5.58
C ARG A 66 -3.81 -11.69 4.73
N LEU A 67 -2.62 -11.31 5.18
CA LEU A 67 -1.74 -10.41 4.46
C LEU A 67 -0.59 -11.23 3.88
N VAL A 68 -0.39 -11.13 2.57
CA VAL A 68 0.78 -11.69 1.89
C VAL A 68 1.59 -10.52 1.36
N MET A 69 2.85 -10.42 1.79
CA MET A 69 3.75 -9.37 1.31
C MET A 69 4.84 -9.98 0.43
N ALA A 70 5.00 -9.44 -0.76
CA ALA A 70 6.08 -9.76 -1.68
C ALA A 70 6.95 -8.52 -1.86
N PHE A 71 8.26 -8.69 -1.67
CA PHE A 71 9.24 -7.62 -1.86
C PHE A 71 9.98 -7.84 -3.17
N SER A 72 10.05 -6.80 -4.00
CA SER A 72 10.85 -6.84 -5.22
C SER A 72 12.35 -6.88 -4.91
N HIS A 73 12.78 -6.11 -3.90
CA HIS A 73 14.12 -6.07 -3.34
C HIS A 73 14.10 -5.34 -1.99
N PHE A 74 15.28 -5.14 -1.38
CA PHE A 74 15.41 -4.66 0.01
C PHE A 74 16.07 -3.27 0.13
N HIS A 75 15.76 -2.35 -0.80
CA HIS A 75 16.06 -0.93 -0.56
C HIS A 75 15.04 -0.30 0.40
N TRP A 76 15.44 0.76 1.10
CA TRP A 76 14.61 1.36 2.15
C TRP A 76 13.26 1.90 1.67
N ASP A 77 13.16 2.31 0.41
CA ASP A 77 11.91 2.79 -0.17
C ASP A 77 10.91 1.67 -0.50
N HIS A 78 11.31 0.40 -0.33
CA HIS A 78 10.51 -0.81 -0.53
C HIS A 78 10.14 -1.53 0.78
N LEU A 79 10.66 -1.10 1.94
CA LEU A 79 10.50 -1.77 3.25
C LEU A 79 9.64 -0.98 4.24
#